data_AF-A0A352XPG7-F1
#
_entry.id   AF-A0A352XPG7-F1
#
_cell.length_a   1.000
_cell.length_b   1.000
_cell.length_c   1.000
_cell.angle_alpha   90.00
_cell.angle_beta   90.00
_cell.angle_gamma   90.00
#
_symmetry.space_group_name_H-M   'P 1'
#
loop_
_entity.id
_entity.type
_entity.pdbx_description
1 polymer ?
#
loop_
_entity_poly.entity_id
_entity_poly.type
_entity_poly.pdbx_seq_one_letter_code
_entity_poly.pdbx_strand_id
1 'polypeptide(L)'
;MQAMATPQPSNQEPDTDDVSAALHLLGDSLEVEVQRINTEGSQAMQVGDYDTAQAVIDFAKRLTAFRAKVNDLGEEWLKLEEMRDKATAEVQQIVSKRFFGKSKKGQITPNLAYCKPLLQVLEEMGGSGKTKAVLDRLGEKMKPVLLPKDYEPHESNAKQIRWRNTAQWARNKMVNEDGRMKKDSPRGIWEISPAGSAWLKKNQS
;
A
#
# COMPACT_ATOMS: atom_id res chain seq x y z
N MET A 1 3.46 44.25 -28.92
CA MET A 1 2.87 42.89 -28.97
C MET A 1 3.97 41.89 -28.70
N GLN A 2 4.11 41.43 -27.45
CA GLN A 2 5.07 40.37 -27.09
C GLN A 2 4.35 39.02 -27.22
N ALA A 3 4.90 38.12 -28.04
CA ALA A 3 4.42 36.76 -28.20
C ALA A 3 4.69 35.98 -26.90
N MET A 4 3.62 35.49 -26.27
CA MET A 4 3.72 34.59 -25.13
C MET A 4 4.22 33.23 -25.60
N ALA A 5 5.42 32.84 -25.15
CA ALA A 5 5.94 31.50 -25.33
C ALA A 5 5.06 30.51 -24.57
N THR A 6 4.51 29.54 -25.29
CA THR A 6 3.75 28.41 -24.73
C THR A 6 4.72 27.51 -23.96
N PRO A 7 4.48 27.18 -22.68
CA PRO A 7 5.36 26.27 -21.96
C PRO A 7 5.20 24.85 -22.53
N GLN A 8 6.30 24.26 -23.00
CA GLN A 8 6.33 22.85 -23.37
C GLN A 8 6.03 21.97 -22.14
N PRO A 9 5.23 20.90 -22.28
CA PRO A 9 5.02 19.96 -21.20
C PRO A 9 6.34 19.28 -20.85
N SER A 10 6.74 19.39 -19.58
CA SER A 10 7.90 18.72 -19.02
C SER A 10 7.68 17.20 -19.11
N ASN A 11 8.34 16.57 -20.08
CA ASN A 11 8.42 15.12 -20.18
C ASN A 11 9.40 14.62 -19.11
N GLN A 12 8.93 14.51 -17.85
CA GLN A 12 9.66 13.81 -16.80
C GLN A 12 9.27 12.34 -16.90
N GLU A 13 10.23 11.51 -17.33
CA GLU A 13 10.12 10.05 -17.19
C GLU A 13 9.82 9.71 -15.72
N PRO A 14 8.99 8.69 -15.46
CA PRO A 14 8.57 8.32 -14.11
C PRO A 14 9.78 8.01 -13.24
N ASP A 15 9.74 8.45 -11.97
CA ASP A 15 10.78 8.19 -10.97
C ASP A 15 10.74 6.70 -10.59
N THR A 16 11.33 5.89 -11.47
CA THR A 16 11.40 4.42 -11.47
C THR A 16 12.43 3.88 -10.48
N ASP A 17 13.03 4.76 -9.68
CA ASP A 17 14.18 4.45 -8.83
C ASP A 17 13.82 3.99 -7.41
N ASP A 18 12.54 4.03 -7.01
CA ASP A 18 12.07 3.52 -5.73
C ASP A 18 11.58 2.06 -5.87
N VAL A 19 12.46 1.12 -5.54
CA VAL A 19 12.19 -0.33 -5.59
C VAL A 19 11.01 -0.72 -4.69
N SER A 20 10.86 -0.06 -3.54
CA SER A 20 9.73 -0.28 -2.65
C SER A 20 8.44 0.09 -3.37
N ALA A 21 8.35 1.32 -3.91
CA ALA A 21 7.17 1.76 -4.65
C ALA A 21 6.86 0.86 -5.86
N ALA A 22 7.88 0.40 -6.59
CA ALA A 22 7.72 -0.47 -7.74
C ALA A 22 7.16 -1.86 -7.38
N LEU A 23 7.69 -2.49 -6.32
CA LEU A 23 7.20 -3.78 -5.83
C LEU A 23 5.74 -3.69 -5.36
N HIS A 24 5.40 -2.61 -4.65
CA HIS A 24 4.02 -2.37 -4.21
C HIS A 24 3.07 -2.12 -5.38
N LEU A 25 3.46 -1.30 -6.37
CA LEU A 25 2.65 -1.06 -7.58
C LEU A 25 2.37 -2.35 -8.37
N LEU A 26 3.37 -3.23 -8.45
CA LEU A 26 3.21 -4.55 -9.06
C LEU A 26 2.21 -5.40 -8.25
N GLY A 27 2.34 -5.43 -6.91
CA GLY A 27 1.42 -6.13 -6.02
C GLY A 27 -0.05 -5.68 -6.14
N ASP A 28 -0.28 -4.37 -6.32
CA ASP A 28 -1.61 -3.79 -6.54
C ASP A 28 -2.17 -4.17 -7.92
N SER A 29 -1.33 -4.06 -8.96
CA SER A 29 -1.73 -4.40 -10.33
C SER A 29 -2.11 -5.88 -10.45
N LEU A 30 -1.39 -6.77 -9.76
CA LEU A 30 -1.71 -8.18 -9.66
C LEU A 30 -3.03 -8.45 -8.90
N GLU A 31 -3.35 -7.67 -7.86
CA GLU A 31 -4.64 -7.82 -7.14
C GLU A 31 -5.82 -7.46 -8.03
N VAL A 32 -5.73 -6.34 -8.75
CA VAL A 32 -6.76 -5.91 -9.70
C VAL A 32 -7.03 -7.02 -10.72
N GLU A 33 -5.97 -7.65 -11.20
CA GLU A 33 -6.08 -8.74 -12.18
C GLU A 33 -6.68 -10.01 -11.58
N VAL A 34 -6.32 -10.39 -10.33
CA VAL A 34 -6.99 -11.50 -9.62
C VAL A 34 -8.49 -11.24 -9.50
N GLN A 35 -8.90 -10.02 -9.14
CA GLN A 35 -10.31 -9.65 -9.00
C GLN A 35 -11.06 -9.70 -10.35
N ARG A 36 -10.42 -9.25 -11.43
CA ARG A 36 -10.96 -9.32 -12.80
C ARG A 36 -11.19 -10.78 -13.20
N ILE A 37 -10.18 -11.64 -13.03
CA ILE A 37 -10.24 -13.07 -13.37
C ILE A 37 -11.32 -13.78 -12.56
N ASN A 38 -11.45 -13.50 -11.26
CA ASN A 38 -12.51 -14.09 -10.43
C ASN A 38 -13.91 -13.69 -10.91
N THR A 39 -14.08 -12.44 -11.32
CA THR A 39 -15.37 -11.92 -11.83
C THR A 39 -15.73 -12.58 -13.15
N GLU A 40 -14.81 -12.59 -14.11
CA GLU A 40 -15.03 -13.18 -15.43
C GLU A 40 -15.17 -14.70 -15.38
N GLY A 41 -14.33 -15.38 -14.58
CA GLY A 41 -14.36 -16.83 -14.38
C GLY A 41 -15.68 -17.34 -13.80
N SER A 42 -16.37 -16.52 -13.01
CA SER A 42 -17.68 -16.89 -12.46
C SER A 42 -18.75 -17.13 -13.53
N GLN A 43 -18.59 -16.56 -14.74
CA GLN A 43 -19.50 -16.77 -15.86
C GLN A 43 -19.48 -18.22 -16.36
N ALA A 44 -18.32 -18.88 -16.36
CA ALA A 44 -18.21 -20.29 -16.73
C ALA A 44 -19.04 -21.18 -15.79
N MET A 45 -19.03 -20.88 -14.48
CA MET A 45 -19.88 -21.58 -13.52
C MET A 45 -21.38 -21.34 -13.76
N GLN A 46 -21.77 -20.14 -14.18
CA GLN A 46 -23.18 -19.79 -14.41
C GLN A 46 -23.80 -20.60 -15.57
N VAL A 47 -23.02 -20.90 -16.60
CA VAL A 47 -23.48 -21.67 -17.78
C VAL A 47 -23.24 -23.17 -17.65
N GLY A 48 -22.71 -23.63 -16.52
CA GLY A 48 -22.43 -25.05 -16.26
C GLY A 48 -21.16 -25.58 -16.92
N ASP A 49 -20.27 -24.70 -17.42
CA ASP A 49 -18.95 -25.09 -17.93
C ASP A 49 -17.96 -25.23 -16.77
N TYR A 50 -18.04 -26.37 -16.09
CA TYR A 50 -17.25 -26.65 -14.89
C TYR A 50 -15.76 -26.86 -15.19
N ASP A 51 -15.42 -27.37 -16.37
CA ASP A 51 -14.02 -27.58 -16.76
C ASP A 51 -13.29 -26.24 -16.94
N THR A 52 -13.91 -25.30 -17.66
CA THR A 52 -13.39 -23.94 -17.79
C THR A 52 -13.34 -23.23 -16.44
N ALA A 53 -14.39 -23.34 -15.62
CA ALA A 53 -14.41 -22.75 -14.29
C ALA A 53 -13.26 -23.26 -13.42
N GLN A 54 -13.01 -24.56 -13.42
CA GLN A 54 -11.92 -25.17 -12.65
C GLN A 54 -10.55 -24.67 -13.12
N ALA A 55 -10.33 -24.58 -14.43
CA ALA A 55 -9.10 -24.05 -14.99
C ALA A 55 -8.85 -22.58 -14.60
N VAL A 56 -9.90 -21.74 -14.62
CA VAL A 56 -9.80 -20.32 -14.19
C VAL A 56 -9.51 -20.21 -12.70
N ILE A 57 -10.16 -21.03 -11.86
CA ILE A 57 -9.89 -21.09 -10.42
C ILE A 57 -8.42 -21.44 -10.14
N ASP A 58 -7.89 -22.44 -10.83
CA ASP A 58 -6.50 -22.86 -10.63
C ASP A 58 -5.50 -21.80 -11.09
N PHE A 59 -5.81 -21.07 -12.16
CA PHE A 59 -5.02 -19.91 -12.57
C PHE A 59 -5.07 -18.78 -11.52
N ALA A 60 -6.26 -18.41 -11.04
CA ALA A 60 -6.44 -17.37 -10.05
C ALA A 60 -5.69 -17.68 -8.74
N LYS A 61 -5.68 -18.96 -8.30
CA LYS A 61 -4.88 -19.41 -7.16
C LYS A 61 -3.38 -19.18 -7.38
N ARG A 62 -2.87 -19.53 -8.57
CA ARG A 62 -1.45 -19.32 -8.90
C ARG A 62 -1.09 -17.84 -8.93
N LEU A 63 -1.94 -17.00 -9.53
CA LEU A 63 -1.72 -15.55 -9.57
C LEU A 63 -1.76 -14.92 -8.17
N THR A 64 -2.69 -15.37 -7.32
CA THR A 64 -2.77 -14.95 -5.92
C THR A 64 -1.50 -15.32 -5.14
N ALA A 65 -1.00 -16.55 -5.32
CA ALA A 65 0.25 -16.99 -4.69
C ALA A 65 1.46 -16.20 -5.21
N PHE A 66 1.51 -15.87 -6.50
CA PHE A 66 2.56 -15.02 -7.05
C PHE A 66 2.51 -13.60 -6.47
N ARG A 67 1.31 -13.01 -6.38
CA ARG A 67 1.11 -11.71 -5.73
C ARG A 67 1.61 -11.71 -4.28
N ALA A 68 1.33 -12.75 -3.52
CA ALA A 68 1.83 -12.87 -2.15
C ALA A 68 3.36 -12.78 -2.09
N LYS A 69 4.07 -13.50 -2.98
CA LYS A 69 5.54 -13.42 -3.08
C LYS A 69 6.04 -12.01 -3.41
N VAL A 70 5.34 -11.26 -4.27
CA VAL A 70 5.70 -9.87 -4.58
C VAL A 70 5.57 -8.98 -3.35
N ASN A 71 4.51 -9.17 -2.55
CA ASN A 71 4.36 -8.44 -1.29
C ASN A 71 5.45 -8.81 -0.28
N ASP A 72 5.79 -10.10 -0.18
CA ASP A 72 6.87 -10.58 0.70
C ASP A 72 8.22 -9.95 0.30
N LEU A 73 8.51 -9.83 -1.00
CA LEU A 73 9.69 -9.11 -1.49
C LEU A 73 9.68 -7.63 -1.11
N GLY A 74 8.51 -6.98 -1.11
CA GLY A 74 8.36 -5.61 -0.62
C GLY A 74 8.73 -5.48 0.86
N GLU A 75 8.28 -6.41 1.70
CA GLU A 75 8.62 -6.43 3.14
C GLU A 75 10.10 -6.77 3.40
N GLU A 76 10.67 -7.68 2.63
CA GLU A 76 12.12 -7.96 2.68
C GLU A 76 12.94 -6.73 2.29
N TRP A 77 12.50 -5.99 1.27
CA TRP A 77 13.14 -4.74 0.86
C TRP A 77 13.11 -3.70 1.98
N LEU A 78 11.97 -3.51 2.65
CA LEU A 78 11.84 -2.59 3.79
C LEU A 78 12.82 -2.93 4.92
N LYS A 79 13.06 -4.21 5.19
CA LYS A 79 14.04 -4.64 6.21
C LYS A 79 15.47 -4.28 5.82
N LEU A 80 15.81 -4.36 4.53
CA LEU A 80 17.12 -3.93 4.03
C LEU A 80 17.30 -2.41 4.15
N GLU A 81 16.26 -1.64 3.87
CA GLU A 81 16.26 -0.18 4.08
C GLU A 81 16.43 0.19 5.56
N GLU A 82 15.72 -0.50 6.46
CA GLU A 82 15.86 -0.29 7.91
C GLU A 82 17.27 -0.65 8.40
N MET A 83 17.85 -1.75 7.90
CA MET A 83 19.21 -2.16 8.24
C MET A 83 20.24 -1.11 7.78
N ARG A 84 20.06 -0.54 6.58
CA ARG A 84 20.87 0.58 6.10
C ARG A 84 20.76 1.79 7.01
N ASP A 85 19.53 2.19 7.35
CA ASP A 85 19.28 3.42 8.11
C ASP A 85 19.86 3.35 9.53
N LYS A 86 19.93 2.14 10.10
CA LYS A 86 20.55 1.86 11.40
C LYS A 86 22.07 1.63 11.34
N ALA A 87 22.67 1.53 10.15
CA ALA A 87 24.09 1.27 10.00
C ALA A 87 24.95 2.52 10.27
N THR A 88 26.26 2.33 10.45
CA THR A 88 27.20 3.45 10.64
C THR A 88 27.29 4.34 9.40
N ALA A 89 27.79 5.57 9.57
CA ALA A 89 27.93 6.53 8.47
C ALA A 89 28.81 5.98 7.33
N GLU A 90 29.86 5.24 7.66
CA GLU A 90 30.77 4.60 6.70
C GLU A 90 30.06 3.53 5.88
N VAL A 91 29.22 2.71 6.52
CA VAL A 91 28.41 1.69 5.85
C VAL A 91 27.37 2.35 4.94
N GLN A 92 26.65 3.36 5.44
CA GLN A 92 25.67 4.11 4.66
C GLN A 92 26.30 4.75 3.41
N GLN A 93 27.50 5.32 3.51
CA GLN A 93 28.23 5.88 2.37
C GLN A 93 28.51 4.84 1.27
N ILE A 94 28.69 3.57 1.63
CA ILE A 94 28.94 2.48 0.69
C ILE A 94 27.64 1.99 0.06
N VAL A 95 26.61 1.72 0.86
CA VAL A 95 25.38 1.07 0.39
C VAL A 95 24.41 2.04 -0.30
N SER A 96 24.45 3.33 0.04
CA SER A 96 23.55 4.37 -0.49
C SER A 96 24.02 5.00 -1.81
N LYS A 97 24.75 4.28 -2.67
CA LYS A 97 25.29 4.86 -3.93
C LYS A 97 24.42 4.67 -5.17
N ARG A 98 23.54 3.66 -5.20
CA ARG A 98 22.67 3.35 -6.37
C ARG A 98 21.24 3.08 -5.95
N PHE A 99 20.92 1.84 -5.61
CA PHE A 99 19.56 1.40 -5.27
C PHE A 99 19.04 1.96 -3.95
N PHE A 100 19.90 2.07 -2.93
CA PHE A 100 19.54 2.67 -1.65
C PHE A 100 19.84 4.17 -1.57
N GLY A 101 20.34 4.76 -2.66
CA GLY A 101 20.99 6.07 -2.69
C GLY A 101 20.16 7.23 -3.21
N LYS A 102 19.15 6.94 -4.04
CA LYS A 102 18.20 7.96 -4.49
C LYS A 102 17.01 8.04 -3.53
N SER A 103 17.29 8.38 -2.27
CA SER A 103 16.27 8.95 -1.38
C SER A 103 16.79 10.23 -0.76
N LYS A 104 16.99 11.25 -1.61
CA LYS A 104 17.17 12.64 -1.16
C LYS A 104 16.21 13.63 -1.82
N LYS A 105 15.26 13.18 -2.62
CA LYS A 105 14.15 14.02 -3.11
C LYS A 105 12.81 13.42 -2.71
N GLY A 106 12.34 13.85 -1.53
CA GLY A 106 10.99 13.59 -1.05
C GLY A 106 10.84 12.23 -0.40
N GLN A 107 11.11 12.21 0.91
CA GLN A 107 10.67 11.14 1.79
C GLN A 107 9.13 11.15 1.82
N ILE A 108 8.54 9.96 1.77
CA ILE A 108 7.13 9.71 2.10
C ILE A 108 7.06 9.14 3.51
N THR A 109 5.93 9.30 4.18
CA THR A 109 5.74 8.74 5.51
C THR A 109 5.80 7.20 5.43
N PRO A 110 6.61 6.52 6.26
CA PRO A 110 6.71 5.06 6.25
C PRO A 110 5.36 4.39 6.55
N ASN A 111 5.07 3.26 5.92
CA ASN A 111 3.82 2.52 6.10
C ASN A 111 3.52 2.18 7.59
N LEU A 112 4.53 1.81 8.37
CA LEU A 112 4.39 1.47 9.78
C LEU A 112 3.89 2.65 10.64
N ALA A 113 4.18 3.89 10.23
CA ALA A 113 3.71 5.08 10.92
C ALA A 113 2.17 5.24 10.83
N TYR A 114 1.52 4.59 9.85
CA TYR A 114 0.07 4.60 9.70
C TYR A 114 -0.63 3.57 10.60
N CYS A 115 0.06 2.52 11.07
CA CYS A 115 -0.57 1.42 11.81
C CYS A 115 -1.25 1.90 13.11
N LYS A 116 -0.53 2.61 14.00
CA LYS A 116 -1.11 3.10 15.26
C LYS A 116 -2.25 4.12 15.01
N PRO A 117 -2.07 5.18 14.19
CA PRO A 117 -3.14 6.13 13.89
C PRO A 117 -4.37 5.49 13.25
N LEU A 118 -4.21 4.48 12.39
CA LEU A 118 -5.33 3.77 11.77
C LEU A 118 -6.14 2.97 12.79
N LEU A 119 -5.49 2.26 13.72
CA LEU A 119 -6.18 1.56 14.81
C LEU A 119 -6.92 2.54 15.72
N GLN A 120 -6.33 3.71 16.01
CA GLN A 120 -7.00 4.77 16.78
C GLN A 120 -8.25 5.29 16.08
N VAL A 121 -8.18 5.58 14.79
CA VAL A 121 -9.34 6.02 14.01
C VAL A 121 -10.46 4.98 14.04
N LEU A 122 -10.12 3.69 13.91
CA LEU A 122 -11.12 2.63 13.99
C LEU A 122 -11.74 2.52 15.38
N GLU A 123 -10.95 2.62 16.46
CA GLU A 123 -11.46 2.63 17.84
C GLU A 123 -12.39 3.83 18.08
N GLU A 124 -12.00 5.02 17.63
CA GLU A 124 -12.82 6.26 17.66
C GLU A 124 -14.11 6.16 16.81
N MET A 125 -14.15 5.24 15.84
CA MET A 125 -15.32 4.94 15.01
C MET A 125 -16.19 3.80 15.56
N GLY A 126 -15.89 3.29 16.76
CA GLY A 126 -16.63 2.17 17.35
C GLY A 126 -16.16 0.80 16.87
N GLY A 127 -14.94 0.70 16.33
CA GLY A 127 -14.28 -0.52 15.89
C GLY A 127 -14.45 -0.86 14.41
N SER A 128 -15.25 -0.11 13.67
CA SER A 128 -15.56 -0.37 12.26
C SER A 128 -15.84 0.92 11.49
N GLY A 129 -15.52 0.95 10.20
CA GLY A 129 -15.84 2.10 9.36
C GLY A 129 -15.75 1.84 7.86
N LYS A 130 -16.49 2.63 7.07
CA LYS A 130 -16.36 2.63 5.61
C LYS A 130 -14.94 3.10 5.23
N THR A 131 -14.27 2.41 4.32
CA THR A 131 -12.88 2.68 3.92
C THR A 131 -12.63 4.15 3.62
N LYS A 132 -13.51 4.81 2.86
CA LYS A 132 -13.38 6.25 2.55
C LYS A 132 -13.39 7.11 3.82
N ALA A 133 -14.35 6.89 4.72
CA ALA A 133 -14.48 7.66 5.96
C ALA A 133 -13.32 7.41 6.93
N VAL A 134 -12.83 6.17 7.00
CA VAL A 134 -11.65 5.81 7.80
C VAL A 134 -10.41 6.52 7.25
N LEU A 135 -10.19 6.47 5.94
CA LEU A 135 -9.08 7.17 5.30
C LEU A 135 -9.17 8.69 5.51
N ASP A 136 -10.36 9.29 5.35
CA ASP A 136 -10.55 10.74 5.56
C ASP A 136 -10.14 11.16 6.98
N ARG A 137 -10.60 10.44 8.02
CA ARG A 137 -10.21 10.69 9.42
C ARG A 137 -8.73 10.42 9.69
N LEU A 138 -8.17 9.38 9.07
CA LEU A 138 -6.75 9.06 9.18
C LEU A 138 -5.88 10.17 8.61
N GLY A 139 -6.26 10.73 7.46
CA GLY A 139 -5.56 11.86 6.85
C GLY A 139 -5.51 13.06 7.79
N GLU A 140 -6.65 13.42 8.40
CA GLU A 140 -6.71 14.48 9.40
C GLU A 140 -5.80 14.21 10.61
N LYS A 141 -5.84 12.99 11.15
CA LYS A 141 -5.01 12.58 12.29
C LYS A 141 -3.51 12.60 11.96
N MET A 142 -3.14 12.26 10.73
CA MET A 142 -1.74 12.17 10.31
C MET A 142 -1.17 13.46 9.74
N LYS A 143 -1.96 14.53 9.57
CA LYS A 143 -1.46 15.84 9.11
C LYS A 143 -0.13 16.31 9.72
N PRO A 144 0.14 16.14 11.04
CA PRO A 144 1.41 16.56 11.64
C PRO A 144 2.61 15.68 11.26
N VAL A 145 2.36 14.48 10.74
CA VAL A 145 3.38 13.46 10.43
C VAL A 145 3.61 13.34 8.93
N LEU A 146 2.55 13.56 8.12
CA LEU A 146 2.63 13.48 6.66
C LEU A 146 3.59 14.51 6.09
N LEU A 147 4.47 14.05 5.20
CA LEU A 147 5.44 14.84 4.48
C LEU A 147 4.80 15.44 3.21
N PRO A 148 5.34 16.54 2.65
CA PRO A 148 4.76 17.16 1.46
C PRO A 148 4.50 16.19 0.29
N LYS A 149 5.41 15.24 0.05
CA LYS A 149 5.29 14.25 -1.04
C LYS A 149 4.14 13.25 -0.82
N ASP A 150 3.71 13.05 0.43
CA ASP A 150 2.60 12.14 0.75
C ASP A 150 1.27 12.60 0.15
N TYR A 151 1.12 13.92 -0.06
CA TYR A 151 -0.05 14.55 -0.65
C TYR A 151 -0.04 14.56 -2.18
N GLU A 152 1.07 14.17 -2.80
CA GLU A 152 1.15 14.10 -4.25
C GLU A 152 0.28 12.94 -4.76
N PRO A 153 -0.36 13.13 -5.94
CA PRO A 153 -0.99 12.04 -6.64
C PRO A 153 0.05 11.00 -7.08
N HIS A 154 -0.39 9.77 -7.25
CA HIS A 154 0.42 8.74 -7.89
C HIS A 154 0.58 9.04 -9.38
N GLU A 155 1.79 8.89 -9.91
CA GLU A 155 2.10 9.14 -11.33
C GLU A 155 1.27 8.27 -12.30
N SER A 156 0.97 7.01 -11.93
CA SER A 156 0.14 6.10 -12.71
C SER A 156 -1.36 6.33 -12.56
N ASN A 157 -1.80 7.04 -11.51
CA ASN A 157 -3.21 7.35 -11.28
C ASN A 157 -3.35 8.65 -10.49
N ALA A 158 -3.59 9.74 -11.21
CA ALA A 158 -3.74 11.07 -10.62
C ALA A 158 -4.88 11.19 -9.60
N LYS A 159 -5.82 10.24 -9.56
CA LYS A 159 -6.93 10.22 -8.60
C LYS A 159 -6.55 9.58 -7.25
N GLN A 160 -5.39 8.91 -7.17
CA GLN A 160 -4.94 8.21 -5.97
C GLN A 160 -3.81 9.00 -5.29
N ILE A 161 -4.10 9.57 -4.13
CA ILE A 161 -3.10 10.29 -3.32
C ILE A 161 -2.20 9.27 -2.62
N ARG A 162 -0.87 9.49 -2.64
CA ARG A 162 0.14 8.55 -2.12
C ARG A 162 -0.16 8.06 -0.70
N TRP A 163 -0.43 8.97 0.25
CA TRP A 163 -0.71 8.57 1.64
C TRP A 163 -1.93 7.67 1.81
N ARG A 164 -2.95 7.83 0.96
CA ARG A 164 -4.13 6.97 0.99
C ARG A 164 -3.77 5.56 0.54
N ASN A 165 -2.83 5.41 -0.38
CA ASN A 165 -2.33 4.09 -0.74
C ASN A 165 -1.51 3.49 0.41
N THR A 166 -0.57 4.25 0.97
CA THR A 166 0.26 3.83 2.10
C THR A 166 -0.58 3.37 3.30
N ALA A 167 -1.69 4.05 3.59
CA ALA A 167 -2.64 3.64 4.62
C ALA A 167 -3.32 2.28 4.34
N GLN A 168 -3.63 1.98 3.08
CA GLN A 168 -4.19 0.69 2.68
C GLN A 168 -3.15 -0.44 2.85
N TRP A 169 -1.88 -0.15 2.61
CA TRP A 169 -0.78 -1.07 2.90
C TRP A 169 -0.63 -1.36 4.38
N ALA A 170 -0.66 -0.34 5.22
CA ALA A 170 -0.64 -0.51 6.67
C ALA A 170 -1.80 -1.40 7.16
N ARG A 171 -2.99 -1.25 6.55
CA ARG A 171 -4.13 -2.14 6.79
C ARG A 171 -3.85 -3.58 6.34
N ASN A 172 -3.33 -3.78 5.13
CA ASN A 172 -3.04 -5.12 4.60
C ASN A 172 -2.05 -5.87 5.47
N LYS A 173 -0.98 -5.21 5.91
CA LYS A 173 -0.03 -5.74 6.89
C LYS A 173 -0.72 -6.18 8.18
N MET A 174 -1.53 -5.31 8.77
CA MET A 174 -2.25 -5.62 10.02
C MET A 174 -3.31 -6.72 9.87
N VAL A 175 -3.80 -6.98 8.67
CA VAL A 175 -4.73 -8.09 8.41
C VAL A 175 -4.00 -9.40 8.19
N ASN A 176 -2.89 -9.39 7.47
CA ASN A 176 -2.25 -10.62 7.00
C ASN A 176 -1.11 -11.11 7.90
N GLU A 177 -0.41 -10.20 8.58
CA GLU A 177 0.82 -10.55 9.33
C GLU A 177 0.59 -10.67 10.83
N ASP A 178 0.04 -9.63 11.47
CA ASP A 178 -0.05 -9.55 12.93
C ASP A 178 -1.48 -9.64 13.48
N GLY A 179 -2.48 -9.70 12.59
CA GLY A 179 -3.88 -9.89 12.93
C GLY A 179 -4.50 -8.74 13.72
N ARG A 180 -3.92 -7.53 13.74
CA ARG A 180 -4.51 -6.34 14.40
C ARG A 180 -5.76 -5.80 13.70
N MET A 181 -6.01 -6.20 12.46
CA MET A 181 -7.26 -5.89 11.75
C MET A 181 -7.94 -7.18 11.25
N LYS A 182 -9.27 -7.13 11.05
CA LYS A 182 -10.02 -8.33 10.62
C LYS A 182 -9.80 -8.62 9.12
N LYS A 183 -9.63 -9.91 8.81
CA LYS A 183 -9.53 -10.42 7.44
C LYS A 183 -10.87 -10.48 6.71
N ASP A 184 -11.92 -10.86 7.43
CA ASP A 184 -13.24 -11.17 6.86
C ASP A 184 -14.23 -10.00 6.95
N SER A 185 -13.73 -8.77 6.90
CA SER A 185 -14.59 -7.59 6.91
C SER A 185 -15.40 -7.45 5.61
N PRO A 186 -16.65 -6.96 5.66
CA PRO A 186 -17.43 -6.70 4.46
C PRO A 186 -16.71 -5.77 3.49
N ARG A 187 -17.01 -5.91 2.19
CA ARG A 187 -16.39 -5.10 1.13
C ARG A 187 -16.57 -3.60 1.42
N GLY A 188 -15.46 -2.87 1.39
CA GLY A 188 -15.46 -1.42 1.64
C GLY A 188 -15.60 -1.02 3.11
N ILE A 189 -15.54 -1.99 4.03
CA ILE A 189 -15.53 -1.80 5.48
C ILE A 189 -14.20 -2.28 6.04
N TRP A 190 -13.61 -1.48 6.93
CA TRP A 190 -12.42 -1.84 7.70
C TRP A 190 -12.80 -1.99 9.16
N GLU A 191 -12.26 -3.03 9.80
CA GLU A 191 -12.52 -3.31 11.22
C GLU A 191 -11.23 -3.62 11.97
N ILE A 192 -11.16 -3.11 13.19
CA ILE A 192 -10.14 -3.49 14.15
C ILE A 192 -10.46 -4.88 14.72
N SER A 193 -9.44 -5.69 14.97
CA SER A 193 -9.60 -6.98 15.65
C SER A 193 -9.48 -6.79 17.17
N PRO A 194 -9.91 -7.78 17.99
CA PRO A 194 -9.62 -7.76 19.43
C PRO A 194 -8.12 -7.64 19.75
N ALA A 195 -7.26 -8.29 18.94
CA ALA A 195 -5.81 -8.18 19.07
C ALA A 195 -5.32 -6.74 18.79
N GLY A 196 -5.90 -6.07 17.79
CA GLY A 196 -5.64 -4.66 17.49
C GLY A 196 -6.02 -3.74 18.64
N SER A 197 -7.22 -3.91 19.20
CA SER A 197 -7.68 -3.12 20.35
C SER A 197 -6.81 -3.35 21.59
N ALA A 198 -6.44 -4.59 21.88
CA ALA A 198 -5.55 -4.92 23.00
C ALA A 198 -4.14 -4.32 22.81
N TRP A 199 -3.59 -4.43 21.60
CA TRP A 199 -2.32 -3.81 21.23
C TRP A 199 -2.38 -2.29 21.41
N LEU A 200 -3.46 -1.65 20.96
CA LEU A 200 -3.61 -0.20 21.05
C LEU A 200 -3.65 0.27 22.51
N LYS A 201 -4.43 -0.40 23.38
CA LYS A 201 -4.46 -0.11 24.83
C LYS A 201 -3.09 -0.23 25.49
N LYS A 202 -2.30 -1.25 25.11
CA LYS A 202 -0.93 -1.44 25.62
C LYS A 202 0.03 -0.35 25.16
N ASN A 203 -0.23 0.29 24.02
CA ASN A 203 0.63 1.29 23.38
C ASN A 203 0.02 2.71 23.40
N GLN A 204 -0.93 2.96 24.31
CA GLN A 204 -1.41 4.31 24.65
C GLN A 204 -0.39 4.95 25.61
N SER A 205 0.65 5.52 25.00
CA SER A 205 1.59 6.47 25.60
C SER A 205 1.73 7.62 24.63
#